data_AF-A0A7I7YXM1-F1
#
_entry.id   AF-A0A7I7YXM1-F1
#
_cell.length_a   1.000
_cell.length_b   1.000
_cell.length_c   1.000
_cell.angle_alpha   90.00
_cell.angle_beta   90.00
_cell.angle_gamma   90.00
#
_symmetry.space_group_name_H-M   'P 1'
#
loop_
_entity.id
_entity.type
_entity.pdbx_description
1 polymer ?
#
loop_
_entity_poly.entity_id
_entity_poly.type
_entity_poly.pdbx_seq_one_letter_code
_entity_poly.pdbx_strand_id
1 'polypeptide(L)'
;MNETRHTFDIEHALAAAAFGDRPGMRPLPTARTPHQLWLRAVAAGGQGRYGSAYRDLAELRRSAPAGPLASLAHSTQGSFLRQLGWHVMARGWDGRALALAGGGVEAGEARADALIGLAADALGVGRFAAAATLLGRVDPARGPLPDRLPVRRHWVAAELAMACGDGALAVRHAAEAVELAGAMAVPSERHRVKSDVVLAAALCSAGDTGRAREIADAALGDTGRLGLLPLRWAVACLLIDIGSVTVATPKLREIRDICAGQVRRAGGTWRSA
;
A
#
# COMPACT_ATOMS: atom_id res chain seq x y z
N MET A 1 11.95 2.70 34.60
CA MET A 1 11.56 1.34 34.18
C MET A 1 10.14 1.28 33.57
N ASN A 2 9.15 2.06 34.05
CA ASN A 2 7.79 2.07 33.48
C ASN A 2 7.65 2.76 32.11
N GLU A 3 8.45 3.81 31.84
CA GLU A 3 8.33 4.59 30.59
C GLU A 3 8.83 3.83 29.36
N THR A 4 9.91 3.07 29.49
CA THR A 4 10.47 2.22 28.43
C THR A 4 9.51 1.09 28.05
N ARG A 5 8.88 0.45 29.04
CA ARG A 5 7.87 -0.60 28.82
C ARG A 5 6.64 -0.05 28.11
N HIS A 6 6.14 1.10 28.54
CA HIS A 6 4.98 1.74 27.91
C HIS A 6 5.26 2.19 26.46
N THR A 7 6.48 2.64 26.17
CA THR A 7 6.91 3.00 24.81
C THR A 7 6.97 1.77 23.90
N PHE A 8 7.47 0.64 24.41
CA PHE A 8 7.50 -0.64 23.72
C PHE A 8 6.08 -1.15 23.41
N ASP A 9 5.16 -1.06 24.37
CA ASP A 9 3.77 -1.50 24.18
C ASP A 9 3.03 -0.66 23.11
N ILE A 10 3.26 0.67 23.09
CA ILE A 10 2.72 1.56 22.05
C ILE A 10 3.26 1.20 20.68
N GLU A 11 4.57 1.00 20.56
CA GLU A 11 5.21 0.69 19.29
C GLU A 11 4.75 -0.67 18.74
N HIS A 12 4.68 -1.69 19.60
CA HIS A 12 4.18 -3.01 19.22
C HIS A 12 2.72 -2.96 18.73
N ALA A 13 1.85 -2.20 19.42
CA ALA A 13 0.47 -2.03 19.00
C ALA A 13 0.35 -1.29 17.65
N LEU A 14 1.16 -0.24 17.43
CA LEU A 14 1.20 0.49 16.17
C LEU A 14 1.77 -0.35 15.02
N ALA A 15 2.81 -1.15 15.29
CA ALA A 15 3.38 -2.08 14.31
C ALA A 15 2.35 -3.14 13.90
N ALA A 16 1.61 -3.71 14.85
CA ALA A 16 0.54 -4.66 14.58
C ALA A 16 -0.59 -4.05 13.70
N ALA A 17 -0.87 -2.75 13.87
CA ALA A 17 -1.86 -2.05 13.05
C ALA A 17 -1.32 -1.63 11.67
N ALA A 18 -0.05 -1.25 11.58
CA ALA A 18 0.56 -0.77 10.34
C ALA A 18 0.91 -1.92 9.38
N PHE A 19 1.47 -2.99 9.94
CA PHE A 19 2.10 -4.08 9.21
C PHE A 19 1.75 -5.47 9.73
N GLY A 20 0.96 -5.61 10.80
CA GLY A 20 0.64 -6.91 11.39
C GLY A 20 -0.80 -7.39 11.15
N ASP A 21 -1.32 -8.07 12.16
CA ASP A 21 -2.60 -8.79 12.20
C ASP A 21 -3.80 -7.94 12.65
N ARG A 22 -3.57 -6.70 13.09
CA ARG A 22 -4.61 -5.81 13.62
C ARG A 22 -4.81 -4.53 12.80
N PRO A 23 -4.94 -4.58 11.46
CA PRO A 23 -5.08 -3.39 10.63
C PRO A 23 -6.33 -2.55 10.95
N GLY A 24 -7.37 -3.18 11.51
CA GLY A 24 -8.60 -2.52 11.95
C GLY A 24 -8.54 -1.85 13.34
N MET A 25 -7.39 -1.90 14.04
CA MET A 25 -7.26 -1.40 15.41
C MET A 25 -7.71 0.05 15.53
N ARG A 26 -8.64 0.29 16.47
CA ARG A 26 -9.09 1.63 16.86
C ARG A 26 -9.49 1.69 18.35
N PRO A 27 -9.22 2.83 19.04
CA PRO A 27 -8.39 3.94 18.57
C PRO A 27 -6.91 3.53 18.42
N LEU A 28 -6.17 4.21 17.54
CA LEU A 28 -4.71 4.02 17.45
C LEU A 28 -4.03 4.73 18.63
N PRO A 29 -3.04 4.10 19.31
CA PRO A 29 -2.29 4.73 20.38
C PRO A 29 -1.68 6.08 19.99
N THR A 30 -1.55 6.99 20.95
CA THR A 30 -0.87 8.28 20.73
C THR A 30 0.62 8.06 20.56
N ALA A 31 1.15 8.41 19.38
CA ALA A 31 2.57 8.35 19.10
C ALA A 31 3.35 9.37 19.93
N ARG A 32 4.53 8.98 20.40
CA ARG A 32 5.47 9.77 21.22
C ARG A 32 6.84 9.92 20.57
N THR A 33 7.13 9.11 19.55
CA THR A 33 8.41 9.13 18.81
C THR A 33 8.16 9.33 17.31
N PRO A 34 9.16 9.82 16.55
CA PRO A 34 9.07 9.90 15.09
C PRO A 34 8.73 8.56 14.42
N HIS A 35 9.29 7.46 14.92
CA HIS A 35 9.00 6.12 14.39
C HIS A 35 7.55 5.70 14.65
N GLN A 36 7.03 5.97 15.85
CA GLN A 36 5.61 5.74 16.16
C GLN A 36 4.68 6.61 15.31
N LEU A 37 5.06 7.85 14.99
CA LEU A 37 4.30 8.69 14.05
C LEU A 37 4.23 8.06 12.66
N TRP A 38 5.32 7.45 12.18
CA TRP A 38 5.33 6.75 10.89
C TRP A 38 4.39 5.54 10.91
N LEU A 39 4.52 4.65 11.91
CA LEU A 39 3.65 3.47 12.04
C LEU A 39 2.18 3.88 12.14
N ARG A 40 1.87 4.89 12.95
CA ARG A 40 0.50 5.39 13.10
C ARG A 40 -0.05 5.97 11.80
N ALA A 41 0.77 6.68 11.03
CA ALA A 41 0.38 7.18 9.72
C ALA A 41 0.09 6.04 8.74
N VAL A 42 0.95 5.02 8.67
CA VAL A 42 0.75 3.83 7.81
C VAL A 42 -0.56 3.13 8.15
N ALA A 43 -0.81 2.87 9.45
CA ALA A 43 -2.04 2.25 9.93
C ALA A 43 -3.28 3.10 9.57
N ALA A 44 -3.26 4.40 9.91
CA ALA A 44 -4.36 5.31 9.61
C ALA A 44 -4.65 5.42 8.10
N GLY A 45 -3.61 5.47 7.26
CA GLY A 45 -3.74 5.48 5.80
C GLY A 45 -4.34 4.18 5.25
N GLY A 46 -3.93 3.03 5.79
CA GLY A 46 -4.54 1.73 5.46
C GLY A 46 -6.03 1.66 5.78
N GLN A 47 -6.46 2.33 6.86
CA GLN A 47 -7.86 2.48 7.26
C GLN A 47 -8.62 3.58 6.47
N GLY A 48 -7.96 4.28 5.54
CA GLY A 48 -8.54 5.39 4.79
C GLY A 48 -8.66 6.71 5.55
N ARG A 49 -8.01 6.86 6.71
CA ARG A 49 -8.04 8.05 7.58
C ARG A 49 -6.91 9.03 7.25
N TYR A 50 -6.91 9.52 6.02
CA TYR A 50 -5.80 10.31 5.47
C TYR A 50 -5.50 11.61 6.20
N GLY A 51 -6.50 12.32 6.75
CA GLY A 51 -6.27 13.55 7.51
C GLY A 51 -5.41 13.31 8.76
N SER A 52 -5.68 12.24 9.51
CA SER A 52 -4.84 11.83 10.65
C SER A 52 -3.46 11.40 10.17
N ALA A 53 -3.39 10.61 9.10
CA ALA A 53 -2.13 10.13 8.57
C ALA A 53 -1.23 11.27 8.06
N TYR A 54 -1.79 12.24 7.33
CA TYR A 54 -1.07 13.42 6.86
C TYR A 54 -0.59 14.31 8.00
N ARG A 55 -1.39 14.48 9.06
CA ARG A 55 -0.98 15.20 10.28
C ARG A 55 0.25 14.53 10.91
N ASP A 56 0.21 13.22 11.09
CA ASP A 56 1.31 12.45 11.70
C ASP A 56 2.58 12.53 10.85
N LEU A 57 2.47 12.39 9.52
CA LEU A 57 3.62 12.53 8.62
C LEU A 57 4.17 13.96 8.59
N ALA A 58 3.32 14.98 8.68
CA ALA A 58 3.76 16.37 8.76
C ALA A 58 4.49 16.67 10.07
N GLU A 59 4.05 16.08 11.17
CA GLU A 59 4.74 16.14 12.46
C GLU A 59 6.10 15.43 12.41
N LEU A 60 6.14 14.21 11.88
CA LEU A 60 7.39 13.45 11.69
C LEU A 60 8.40 14.24 10.86
N ARG A 61 8.01 14.74 9.69
CA ARG A 61 8.94 15.48 8.81
C ARG A 61 9.49 16.77 9.45
N ARG A 62 8.76 17.37 10.39
CA ARG A 62 9.25 18.54 11.15
C ARG A 62 10.24 18.15 12.25
N SER A 63 10.01 17.02 12.93
CA SER A 63 10.85 16.58 14.05
C SER A 63 12.08 15.78 13.61
N ALA A 64 12.02 15.11 12.47
CA ALA A 64 13.11 14.34 11.86
C ALA A 64 13.18 14.62 10.35
N PRO A 65 13.84 15.71 9.92
CA PRO A 65 13.80 16.18 8.54
C PRO A 65 14.69 15.40 7.56
N ALA A 66 15.60 14.54 8.04
CA ALA A 66 16.57 13.83 7.23
C ALA A 66 16.73 12.35 7.63
N GLY A 67 17.35 11.57 6.75
CA GLY A 67 17.67 10.16 6.97
C GLY A 67 16.57 9.18 6.53
N PRO A 68 16.77 7.87 6.75
CA PRO A 68 15.89 6.81 6.27
C PRO A 68 14.44 6.97 6.70
N LEU A 69 14.17 7.39 7.95
CA LEU A 69 12.81 7.58 8.44
C LEU A 69 12.10 8.76 7.74
N ALA A 70 12.82 9.86 7.47
CA ALA A 70 12.28 10.97 6.70
C ALA A 70 11.95 10.54 5.27
N SER A 71 12.79 9.70 4.66
CA SER A 71 12.52 9.08 3.36
C SER A 71 11.23 8.23 3.39
N LEU A 72 11.10 7.33 4.36
CA LEU A 72 9.89 6.51 4.53
C LEU A 72 8.64 7.36 4.72
N ALA A 73 8.72 8.48 5.45
CA ALA A 73 7.61 9.40 5.61
C ALA A 73 7.21 10.09 4.29
N HIS A 74 8.17 10.42 3.43
CA HIS A 74 7.90 10.96 2.10
C HIS A 74 7.29 9.91 1.17
N SER A 75 7.81 8.67 1.15
CA SER A 75 7.22 7.60 0.34
C SER A 75 5.84 7.18 0.83
N THR A 76 5.57 7.24 2.14
CA THR A 76 4.24 7.01 2.70
C THR A 76 3.25 8.09 2.22
N GLN A 77 3.66 9.36 2.20
CA GLN A 77 2.87 10.46 1.62
C GLN A 77 2.59 10.22 0.13
N GLY A 78 3.61 9.82 -0.65
CA GLY A 78 3.47 9.46 -2.05
C GLY A 78 2.46 8.34 -2.25
N SER A 79 2.57 7.26 -1.47
CA SER A 79 1.64 6.12 -1.53
C SER A 79 0.19 6.53 -1.30
N PHE A 80 -0.09 7.47 -0.40
CA PHE A 80 -1.46 7.95 -0.16
C PHE A 80 -2.02 8.70 -1.36
N LEU A 81 -1.22 9.60 -1.94
CA LEU A 81 -1.59 10.34 -3.14
C LEU A 81 -1.85 9.41 -4.31
N ARG A 82 -1.00 8.39 -4.50
CA ARG A 82 -1.12 7.38 -5.55
C ARG A 82 -2.39 6.55 -5.44
N GLN A 83 -2.71 6.12 -4.22
CA GLN A 83 -3.93 5.36 -3.94
C GLN A 83 -5.20 6.18 -4.21
N LEU A 84 -5.09 7.51 -4.19
CA LEU A 84 -6.16 8.44 -4.52
C LEU A 84 -6.12 8.92 -6.00
N GLY A 85 -5.20 8.39 -6.82
CA GLY A 85 -5.07 8.67 -8.25
C GLY A 85 -4.11 9.81 -8.64
N TRP A 86 -3.42 10.43 -7.67
CA TRP A 86 -2.55 11.60 -7.88
C TRP A 86 -1.08 11.25 -8.15
N HIS A 87 -0.84 10.41 -9.16
CA HIS A 87 0.51 9.90 -9.51
C HIS A 87 1.55 11.01 -9.78
N VAL A 88 1.15 12.09 -10.48
CA VAL A 88 2.06 13.21 -10.78
C VAL A 88 2.55 13.89 -9.49
N MET A 89 1.65 14.11 -8.53
CA MET A 89 2.00 14.72 -7.24
C MET A 89 2.84 13.77 -6.40
N ALA A 90 2.46 12.50 -6.38
CA ALA A 90 3.13 11.45 -5.63
C ALA A 90 4.60 11.27 -6.08
N ARG A 91 4.89 11.40 -7.38
CA ARG A 91 6.25 11.35 -7.94
C ARG A 91 7.20 12.35 -7.28
N GLY A 92 6.73 13.55 -6.97
CA GLY A 92 7.54 14.57 -6.29
C GLY A 92 7.91 14.17 -4.86
N TRP A 93 7.03 13.44 -4.18
CA TRP A 93 7.27 12.92 -2.84
C TRP A 93 8.26 11.74 -2.86
N ASP A 94 8.07 10.77 -3.75
CA ASP A 94 8.97 9.63 -3.86
C ASP A 94 10.36 10.03 -4.39
N GLY A 95 10.45 11.08 -5.22
CA GLY A 95 11.73 11.67 -5.61
C GLY A 95 12.50 12.30 -4.43
N ARG A 96 11.79 13.04 -3.57
CA ARG A 96 12.38 13.56 -2.31
C ARG A 96 12.78 12.42 -1.36
N ALA A 97 11.96 11.37 -1.27
CA ALA A 97 12.28 10.19 -0.46
C ALA A 97 13.62 9.58 -0.90
N LEU A 98 13.79 9.34 -2.21
CA LEU A 98 15.03 8.78 -2.75
C LEU A 98 16.26 9.63 -2.44
N ALA A 99 16.14 10.96 -2.47
CA ALA A 99 17.23 11.87 -2.11
C ALA A 99 17.57 11.83 -0.61
N LEU A 100 16.55 11.64 0.25
CA LEU A 100 16.70 11.58 1.71
C LEU A 100 17.13 10.22 2.25
N ALA A 101 16.96 9.14 1.47
CA ALA A 101 17.30 7.79 1.89
C ALA A 101 18.77 7.63 2.29
N GLY A 102 19.67 8.45 1.71
CA GLY A 102 21.10 8.41 1.97
C GLY A 102 21.83 7.27 1.26
N GLY A 103 23.06 7.00 1.69
CA GLY A 103 23.90 5.90 1.23
C GLY A 103 24.22 4.90 2.35
N GLY A 104 24.75 3.73 1.99
CA GLY A 104 25.10 2.66 2.94
C GLY A 104 24.05 1.56 3.05
N VAL A 105 24.35 0.54 3.86
CA VAL A 105 23.49 -0.64 4.05
C VAL A 105 22.17 -0.28 4.75
N GLU A 106 22.22 0.61 5.75
CA GLU A 106 21.06 1.08 6.51
C GLU A 106 20.04 1.88 5.67
N ALA A 107 20.46 2.39 4.51
CA ALA A 107 19.59 3.09 3.56
C ALA A 107 18.79 2.13 2.65
N GLY A 108 19.06 0.82 2.70
CA GLY A 108 18.52 -0.18 1.78
C GLY A 108 16.99 -0.17 1.72
N GLU A 109 16.32 -0.23 2.88
CA GLU A 109 14.86 -0.19 2.97
C GLU A 109 14.28 1.10 2.38
N ALA A 110 14.76 2.25 2.85
CA ALA A 110 14.26 3.55 2.44
C ALA A 110 14.43 3.80 0.94
N ARG A 111 15.58 3.40 0.39
CA ARG A 111 15.89 3.53 -1.04
C ARG A 111 15.02 2.61 -1.89
N ALA A 112 14.87 1.35 -1.48
CA ALA A 112 14.02 0.40 -2.18
C ALA A 112 12.54 0.84 -2.17
N ASP A 113 12.03 1.31 -1.03
CA ASP A 113 10.65 1.82 -0.93
C ASP A 113 10.42 3.00 -1.88
N ALA A 114 11.35 3.95 -1.92
CA ALA A 114 11.28 5.12 -2.81
C ALA A 114 11.37 4.76 -4.29
N LEU A 115 12.23 3.79 -4.67
CA LEU A 115 12.33 3.31 -6.05
C LEU A 115 11.06 2.59 -6.50
N ILE A 116 10.48 1.75 -5.64
CA ILE A 116 9.19 1.09 -5.91
C ILE A 116 8.08 2.14 -6.04
N GLY A 117 8.06 3.16 -5.18
CA GLY A 117 7.12 4.28 -5.25
C GLY A 117 7.22 5.05 -6.57
N LEU A 118 8.44 5.44 -6.97
CA LEU A 118 8.71 6.10 -8.24
C LEU A 118 8.31 5.24 -9.45
N ALA A 119 8.52 3.93 -9.38
CA ALA A 119 8.09 3.02 -10.44
C ALA A 119 6.56 2.99 -10.58
N ALA A 120 5.84 2.91 -9.46
CA ALA A 120 4.38 2.95 -9.43
C ALA A 120 3.82 4.29 -9.95
N ASP A 121 4.51 5.40 -9.69
CA ASP A 121 4.13 6.70 -10.25
C ASP A 121 4.37 6.80 -11.74
N ALA A 122 5.52 6.31 -12.21
CA ALA A 122 5.82 6.26 -13.64
C ALA A 122 4.78 5.41 -14.37
N LEU A 123 4.41 4.25 -13.80
CA LEU A 123 3.34 3.39 -14.29
C LEU A 123 2.01 4.14 -14.39
N GLY A 124 1.57 4.79 -13.30
CA GLY A 124 0.29 5.50 -13.25
C GLY A 124 0.17 6.73 -14.15
N VAL A 125 1.25 7.13 -14.82
CA VAL A 125 1.24 8.19 -15.86
C VAL A 125 1.65 7.65 -17.25
N GLY A 126 1.66 6.33 -17.45
CA GLY A 126 1.92 5.71 -18.75
C GLY A 126 3.39 5.62 -19.16
N ARG A 127 4.34 5.84 -18.23
CA ARG A 127 5.79 5.79 -18.51
C ARG A 127 6.35 4.40 -18.22
N PHE A 128 5.87 3.39 -18.93
CA PHE A 128 6.14 1.98 -18.66
C PHE A 128 7.64 1.61 -18.69
N ALA A 129 8.40 2.09 -19.67
CA ALA A 129 9.85 1.86 -19.74
C ALA A 129 10.61 2.43 -18.53
N ALA A 130 10.18 3.60 -18.03
CA ALA A 130 10.75 4.20 -16.84
C ALA A 130 10.38 3.39 -15.59
N ALA A 131 9.13 2.92 -15.48
CA ALA A 131 8.69 2.04 -14.40
C ALA A 131 9.51 0.75 -14.35
N ALA A 132 9.69 0.07 -15.50
CA ALA A 132 10.52 -1.12 -15.61
C ALA A 132 11.97 -0.87 -15.16
N THR A 133 12.57 0.23 -15.64
CA THR A 133 13.94 0.62 -15.27
C THR A 133 14.08 0.87 -13.77
N LEU A 134 13.10 1.52 -13.15
CA LEU A 134 13.11 1.80 -11.71
C LEU A 134 12.93 0.52 -10.87
N LEU A 135 12.07 -0.41 -11.29
CA LEU A 135 11.94 -1.73 -10.64
C LEU A 135 13.22 -2.58 -10.76
N GLY A 136 13.93 -2.49 -11.89
CA GLY A 136 15.21 -3.16 -12.09
C GLY A 136 16.33 -2.63 -11.19
N ARG A 137 16.19 -1.42 -10.65
CA ARG A 137 17.15 -0.81 -9.71
C ARG A 137 16.91 -1.19 -8.24
N VAL A 138 15.82 -1.90 -7.95
CA VAL A 138 15.56 -2.46 -6.62
C VAL A 138 16.43 -3.70 -6.49
N ASP A 139 17.63 -3.51 -5.97
CA ASP A 139 18.69 -4.52 -5.92
C ASP A 139 18.70 -5.25 -4.56
N PRO A 140 18.36 -6.55 -4.51
CA PRO A 140 18.40 -7.35 -3.29
C PRO A 140 19.83 -7.64 -2.81
N ALA A 141 20.86 -7.44 -3.65
CA ALA A 141 22.26 -7.66 -3.26
C ALA A 141 22.79 -6.60 -2.27
N ARG A 142 22.00 -5.55 -1.97
CA ARG A 142 22.38 -4.47 -1.05
C ARG A 142 22.09 -4.76 0.42
N GLY A 143 21.63 -5.97 0.73
CA GLY A 143 21.33 -6.43 2.09
C GLY A 143 19.87 -6.86 2.25
N PRO A 144 19.53 -7.46 3.39
CA PRO A 144 18.17 -7.92 3.66
C PRO A 144 17.19 -6.75 3.66
N LEU A 145 16.10 -6.89 2.91
CA LEU A 145 14.99 -5.95 2.89
C LEU A 145 13.85 -6.49 3.77
N PRO A 146 13.08 -5.62 4.45
CA PRO A 146 11.84 -6.05 5.09
C PRO A 146 10.90 -6.76 4.11
N ASP A 147 10.28 -7.86 4.52
CA ASP A 147 9.47 -8.77 3.68
C ASP A 147 8.40 -8.03 2.84
N ARG A 148 7.86 -6.93 3.38
CA ARG A 148 6.90 -6.06 2.68
C ARG A 148 7.40 -5.46 1.37
N LEU A 149 8.73 -5.29 1.20
CA LEU A 149 9.30 -4.64 0.02
C LEU A 149 9.29 -5.54 -1.22
N PRO A 150 9.76 -6.80 -1.15
CA PRO A 150 9.53 -7.78 -2.23
C PRO A 150 8.07 -7.88 -2.65
N VAL A 151 7.13 -8.00 -1.70
CA VAL A 151 5.68 -8.04 -1.99
C VAL A 151 5.24 -6.79 -2.78
N ARG A 152 5.57 -5.59 -2.30
CA ARG A 152 5.24 -4.33 -2.98
C ARG A 152 5.87 -4.22 -4.36
N ARG A 153 7.11 -4.70 -4.53
CA ARG A 153 7.80 -4.72 -5.82
C ARG A 153 7.03 -5.59 -6.82
N HIS A 154 6.55 -6.76 -6.38
CA HIS A 154 5.76 -7.66 -7.22
C HIS A 154 4.38 -7.10 -7.56
N TRP A 155 3.73 -6.34 -6.68
CA TRP A 155 2.50 -5.63 -7.03
C TRP A 155 2.72 -4.67 -8.21
N VAL A 156 3.74 -3.82 -8.14
CA VAL A 156 4.03 -2.86 -9.21
C VAL A 156 4.47 -3.55 -10.51
N ALA A 157 5.21 -4.67 -10.40
CA ALA A 157 5.58 -5.47 -11.56
C ALA A 157 4.36 -6.12 -12.23
N ALA A 158 3.41 -6.63 -11.45
CA ALA A 158 2.15 -7.16 -11.96
C ALA A 158 1.32 -6.07 -12.65
N GLU A 159 1.12 -4.92 -12.00
CA GLU A 159 0.40 -3.79 -12.57
C GLU A 159 1.06 -3.25 -13.85
N LEU A 160 2.40 -3.26 -13.93
CA LEU A 160 3.14 -2.93 -15.15
C LEU A 160 2.89 -3.93 -16.28
N ALA A 161 2.93 -5.23 -15.98
CA ALA A 161 2.64 -6.27 -16.97
C ALA A 161 1.19 -6.17 -17.49
N MET A 162 0.22 -5.91 -16.61
CA MET A 162 -1.17 -5.64 -17.00
C MET A 162 -1.26 -4.45 -17.96
N ALA A 163 -0.62 -3.34 -17.63
CA ALA A 163 -0.64 -2.12 -18.46
C ALA A 163 0.04 -2.30 -19.82
N CYS A 164 1.01 -3.22 -19.92
CA CYS A 164 1.68 -3.59 -21.16
C CYS A 164 0.94 -4.69 -21.96
N GLY A 165 -0.19 -5.20 -21.47
CA GLY A 165 -0.96 -6.26 -22.13
C GLY A 165 -0.40 -7.67 -21.97
N ASP A 166 0.56 -7.90 -21.07
CA ASP A 166 1.10 -9.23 -20.77
C ASP A 166 0.41 -9.82 -19.52
N GLY A 167 -0.80 -10.35 -19.73
CA GLY A 167 -1.60 -10.95 -18.68
C GLY A 167 -0.93 -12.16 -18.01
N ALA A 168 -0.18 -12.97 -18.76
CA ALA A 168 0.51 -14.13 -18.22
C ALA A 168 1.63 -13.71 -17.25
N LEU A 169 2.44 -12.70 -17.61
CA LEU A 169 3.44 -12.14 -16.71
C LEU A 169 2.82 -11.44 -15.51
N ALA A 170 1.69 -10.74 -15.71
CA ALA A 170 0.95 -10.11 -14.62
C ALA A 170 0.53 -11.14 -13.56
N VAL A 171 -0.06 -12.27 -13.97
CA VAL A 171 -0.46 -13.34 -13.05
C VAL A 171 0.75 -13.94 -12.34
N ARG A 172 1.86 -14.19 -13.05
CA ARG A 172 3.10 -14.69 -12.41
C ARG A 172 3.58 -13.76 -11.30
N HIS A 173 3.66 -12.46 -11.57
CA HIS A 173 4.09 -11.50 -10.56
C HIS A 173 3.10 -11.36 -9.41
N ALA A 174 1.79 -11.39 -9.68
CA ALA A 174 0.78 -11.29 -8.64
C ALA A 174 0.73 -12.53 -7.74
N ALA A 175 0.88 -13.74 -8.31
CA ALA A 175 0.99 -14.98 -7.55
C ALA A 175 2.22 -14.98 -6.65
N GLU A 176 3.38 -14.54 -7.16
CA GLU A 176 4.59 -14.38 -6.34
C GLU A 176 4.37 -13.41 -5.17
N ALA A 177 3.61 -12.32 -5.39
CA ALA A 177 3.27 -11.40 -4.30
C ALA A 177 2.40 -12.06 -3.21
N VAL A 178 1.49 -12.96 -3.59
CA VAL A 178 0.65 -13.74 -2.65
C VAL A 178 1.52 -14.70 -1.84
N GLU A 179 2.40 -15.46 -2.50
CA GLU A 179 3.33 -16.39 -1.82
C GLU A 179 4.24 -15.65 -0.85
N LEU A 180 4.87 -14.55 -1.29
CA LEU A 180 5.72 -13.71 -0.43
C LEU A 180 4.96 -13.11 0.74
N ALA A 181 3.69 -12.70 0.54
CA ALA A 181 2.86 -12.17 1.62
C ALA A 181 2.48 -13.26 2.64
N GLY A 182 2.27 -14.50 2.19
CA GLY A 182 2.03 -15.67 3.05
C GLY A 182 3.28 -16.11 3.82
N ALA A 183 4.47 -15.87 3.26
CA ALA A 183 5.75 -16.25 3.85
C ALA A 183 6.40 -15.18 4.76
N MET A 184 5.73 -14.04 4.99
CA MET A 184 6.27 -12.97 5.85
C MET A 184 6.51 -13.48 7.27
N ALA A 185 7.67 -13.17 7.84
CA ALA A 185 8.04 -13.59 9.20
C ALA A 185 7.08 -13.06 10.26
N VAL A 186 6.55 -11.84 10.05
CA VAL A 186 5.42 -11.29 10.79
C VAL A 186 4.24 -11.20 9.82
N PRO A 187 3.16 -11.97 10.05
CA PRO A 187 1.99 -11.96 9.19
C PRO A 187 1.38 -10.56 9.06
N SER A 188 1.04 -10.18 7.82
CA SER A 188 0.47 -8.89 7.52
C SER A 188 -0.85 -9.03 6.76
N GLU A 189 -1.97 -8.89 7.48
CA GLU A 189 -3.30 -9.03 6.88
C GLU A 189 -3.54 -8.03 5.73
N ARG A 190 -2.98 -6.82 5.85
CA ARG A 190 -3.08 -5.82 4.79
C ARG A 190 -2.30 -6.22 3.53
N HIS A 191 -1.10 -6.78 3.68
CA HIS A 191 -0.31 -7.21 2.50
C HIS A 191 -0.91 -8.47 1.88
N ARG A 192 -1.40 -9.43 2.68
CA ARG A 192 -2.14 -10.58 2.18
C ARG A 192 -3.32 -10.14 1.30
N VAL A 193 -4.23 -9.36 1.88
CA VAL A 193 -5.43 -8.91 1.16
C VAL A 193 -5.09 -8.06 -0.06
N LYS A 194 -4.13 -7.14 0.03
CA LYS A 194 -3.72 -6.35 -1.15
C LYS A 194 -3.13 -7.23 -2.25
N SER A 195 -2.39 -8.28 -1.91
CA SER A 195 -1.89 -9.25 -2.90
C SER A 195 -3.03 -10.01 -3.57
N ASP A 196 -4.05 -10.44 -2.82
CA ASP A 196 -5.25 -11.08 -3.37
C ASP A 196 -5.97 -10.15 -4.37
N VAL A 197 -6.09 -8.85 -4.04
CA VAL A 197 -6.69 -7.84 -4.93
C VAL A 197 -5.88 -7.68 -6.22
N VAL A 198 -4.55 -7.66 -6.13
CA VAL A 198 -3.68 -7.56 -7.31
C VAL A 198 -3.75 -8.83 -8.15
N LEU A 199 -3.84 -10.01 -7.53
CA LEU A 199 -4.03 -11.28 -8.23
C LEU A 199 -5.38 -11.34 -8.96
N ALA A 200 -6.46 -10.90 -8.32
CA ALA A 200 -7.76 -10.81 -8.98
C ALA A 200 -7.73 -9.88 -10.20
N ALA A 201 -7.08 -8.72 -10.09
CA ALA A 201 -6.90 -7.81 -11.21
C ALA A 201 -6.04 -8.43 -12.34
N ALA A 202 -4.95 -9.12 -11.99
CA ALA A 202 -4.09 -9.79 -12.96
C ALA A 202 -4.81 -10.91 -13.72
N LEU A 203 -5.58 -11.76 -13.01
CA LEU A 203 -6.40 -12.81 -13.61
C LEU A 203 -7.45 -12.23 -14.55
N CYS A 204 -8.13 -11.14 -14.12
CA CYS A 204 -9.05 -10.42 -14.98
C CYS A 204 -8.37 -9.93 -16.27
N SER A 205 -7.18 -9.33 -16.16
CA SER A 205 -6.42 -8.84 -17.32
C SER A 205 -5.98 -9.97 -18.26
N ALA A 206 -5.77 -11.17 -17.73
CA ALA A 206 -5.41 -12.37 -18.48
C ALA A 206 -6.64 -13.11 -19.07
N GLY A 207 -7.86 -12.62 -18.84
CA GLY A 207 -9.11 -13.21 -19.34
C GLY A 207 -9.72 -14.27 -18.44
N ASP A 208 -9.08 -14.64 -17.32
CA ASP A 208 -9.63 -15.58 -16.33
C ASP A 208 -10.57 -14.86 -15.35
N THR A 209 -11.70 -14.41 -15.91
CA THR A 209 -12.71 -13.66 -15.14
C THR A 209 -13.39 -14.51 -14.07
N GLY A 210 -13.50 -15.83 -14.25
CA GLY A 210 -14.09 -16.73 -13.27
C GLY A 210 -13.27 -16.74 -11.97
N ARG A 211 -11.98 -17.03 -12.08
CA ARG A 211 -11.07 -17.05 -10.92
C ARG A 211 -10.88 -15.66 -10.31
N ALA A 212 -10.84 -14.62 -11.15
CA ALA A 212 -10.76 -13.24 -10.69
C ALA A 212 -11.93 -12.87 -9.75
N ARG A 213 -13.16 -13.26 -10.10
CA ARG A 213 -14.36 -12.99 -9.29
C ARG A 213 -14.31 -13.70 -7.94
N GLU A 214 -13.93 -14.98 -7.90
CA GLU A 214 -13.85 -15.75 -6.66
C GLU A 214 -12.91 -15.08 -5.64
N ILE A 215 -11.71 -14.70 -6.10
CA ILE A 215 -10.70 -14.06 -5.26
C ILE A 215 -11.16 -12.65 -4.85
N ALA A 216 -11.73 -11.88 -5.77
CA ALA A 216 -12.23 -10.55 -5.49
C ALA A 216 -13.40 -10.55 -4.48
N ASP A 217 -14.33 -11.51 -4.54
CA ASP A 217 -15.44 -11.64 -3.59
C ASP A 217 -14.93 -11.96 -2.17
N ALA A 218 -13.96 -12.87 -2.04
CA ALA A 218 -13.31 -13.14 -0.76
C ALA A 218 -12.60 -11.89 -0.22
N ALA A 219 -11.84 -11.18 -1.06
CA ALA A 219 -11.14 -9.96 -0.69
C ALA A 219 -12.12 -8.83 -0.30
N LEU A 220 -13.32 -8.75 -0.91
CA LEU A 220 -14.34 -7.78 -0.53
C LEU A 220 -14.82 -8.02 0.92
N GLY A 221 -15.04 -9.28 1.30
CA GLY A 221 -15.39 -9.67 2.67
C GLY A 221 -14.28 -9.29 3.66
N ASP A 222 -13.05 -9.69 3.35
CA ASP A 222 -11.87 -9.45 4.18
C ASP A 222 -11.58 -7.98 4.41
N THR A 223 -11.58 -7.16 3.35
CA THR A 223 -11.36 -5.71 3.46
C THR A 223 -12.41 -5.04 4.35
N GLY A 224 -13.65 -5.56 4.38
CA GLY A 224 -14.70 -5.11 5.30
C GLY A 224 -14.39 -5.44 6.74
N ARG A 225 -14.12 -6.72 7.02
CA ARG A 225 -13.80 -7.24 8.35
C ARG A 225 -12.58 -6.53 8.95
N LEU A 226 -11.58 -6.26 8.13
CA LEU A 226 -10.31 -5.64 8.52
C LEU A 226 -10.34 -4.10 8.52
N GLY A 227 -11.43 -3.47 8.10
CA GLY A 227 -11.57 -2.01 8.07
C GLY A 227 -10.67 -1.30 7.05
N LEU A 228 -10.29 -1.98 5.97
CA LEU A 228 -9.40 -1.49 4.91
C LEU A 228 -10.19 -0.75 3.84
N LEU A 229 -10.77 0.41 4.20
CA LEU A 229 -11.71 1.15 3.35
C LEU A 229 -11.21 1.44 1.93
N PRO A 230 -9.95 1.87 1.70
CA PRO A 230 -9.49 2.12 0.34
C PRO A 230 -9.39 0.85 -0.52
N LEU A 231 -9.03 -0.29 0.09
CA LEU A 231 -9.00 -1.58 -0.62
C LEU A 231 -10.41 -2.10 -0.90
N ARG A 232 -11.33 -1.96 0.07
CA ARG A 232 -12.74 -2.32 -0.14
C ARG A 232 -13.36 -1.52 -1.29
N TRP A 233 -13.02 -0.25 -1.41
CA TRP A 233 -13.39 0.58 -2.57
C TRP A 233 -12.83 0.01 -3.87
N ALA A 234 -11.53 -0.30 -3.92
CA ALA A 234 -10.87 -0.81 -5.13
C ALA A 234 -11.46 -2.16 -5.59
N VAL A 235 -11.71 -3.07 -4.66
CA VAL A 235 -12.33 -4.38 -4.95
C VAL A 235 -13.77 -4.22 -5.42
N ALA A 236 -14.55 -3.32 -4.81
CA ALA A 236 -15.90 -3.04 -5.26
C ALA A 236 -15.91 -2.48 -6.70
N CYS A 237 -14.95 -1.62 -7.07
CA CYS A 237 -14.79 -1.15 -8.46
C CYS A 237 -14.51 -2.33 -9.40
N LEU A 238 -13.54 -3.19 -9.08
CA LEU A 238 -13.23 -4.37 -9.89
C LEU A 238 -14.47 -5.26 -10.10
N LEU A 239 -15.18 -5.60 -9.02
CA LEU A 239 -16.38 -6.45 -9.08
C LEU A 239 -17.57 -5.79 -9.80
N ILE A 240 -17.67 -4.47 -9.86
CA ILE A 240 -18.69 -3.78 -10.67
C ILE A 240 -18.45 -4.08 -12.16
N ASP A 241 -17.20 -4.12 -12.59
CA ASP A 241 -16.83 -4.31 -13.99
C ASP A 241 -16.88 -5.80 -14.39
N ILE A 242 -16.43 -6.71 -13.52
CA ILE A 242 -16.37 -8.14 -13.83
C ILE A 242 -17.57 -8.95 -13.33
N GLY A 243 -18.41 -8.38 -12.47
CA GLY A 243 -19.50 -9.06 -11.76
C GLY A 243 -19.05 -9.70 -10.44
N SER A 244 -20.02 -10.10 -9.61
CA SER A 244 -19.81 -10.81 -8.34
C SER A 244 -20.80 -11.98 -8.26
N VAL A 245 -20.39 -13.08 -7.62
CA VAL A 245 -21.26 -14.24 -7.40
C VAL A 245 -21.95 -14.19 -6.04
N THR A 246 -21.48 -13.33 -5.13
CA THR A 246 -21.98 -13.21 -3.75
C THR A 246 -22.76 -11.93 -3.49
N VAL A 247 -22.52 -10.86 -4.25
CA VAL A 247 -23.09 -9.52 -4.01
C VAL A 247 -23.69 -8.93 -5.28
N ALA A 248 -24.95 -8.51 -5.22
CA ALA A 248 -25.60 -7.86 -6.36
C ALA A 248 -24.95 -6.51 -6.74
N THR A 249 -24.90 -6.19 -8.03
CA THR A 249 -24.28 -4.96 -8.56
C THR A 249 -24.75 -3.65 -7.91
N PRO A 250 -26.05 -3.43 -7.62
CA PRO A 250 -26.48 -2.22 -6.89
C PRO A 250 -25.83 -2.09 -5.52
N LYS A 251 -25.65 -3.22 -4.80
CA LYS A 251 -24.99 -3.23 -3.49
C LYS A 251 -23.49 -2.96 -3.59
N LEU A 252 -22.82 -3.44 -4.64
CA LEU A 252 -21.41 -3.11 -4.90
C LEU A 252 -21.21 -1.61 -5.14
N ARG A 253 -22.11 -0.97 -5.91
CA ARG A 253 -22.11 0.49 -6.11
C ARG A 253 -22.30 1.24 -4.81
N GLU A 254 -23.23 0.80 -3.97
CA GLU A 254 -23.44 1.37 -2.62
C GLU A 254 -22.17 1.24 -1.77
N ILE A 255 -21.52 0.06 -1.74
CA ILE A 255 -20.27 -0.16 -1.00
C ILE A 255 -19.17 0.78 -1.49
N ARG A 256 -18.99 0.89 -2.80
CA ARG A 256 -18.03 1.80 -3.43
C ARG A 256 -18.29 3.24 -2.98
N ASP A 257 -19.53 3.71 -3.07
CA ASP A 257 -19.87 5.10 -2.78
C ASP A 257 -19.74 5.43 -1.28
N ILE A 258 -20.10 4.49 -0.40
CA ILE A 258 -19.88 4.61 1.05
C ILE A 258 -18.38 4.70 1.37
N CYS A 259 -17.56 3.79 0.82
CA CYS A 259 -16.12 3.79 1.06
C CYS A 259 -15.48 5.10 0.56
N ALA A 260 -15.86 5.53 -0.64
CA ALA A 260 -15.38 6.79 -1.22
C ALA A 260 -15.77 8.00 -0.35
N GLY A 261 -17.03 8.05 0.12
CA GLY A 261 -17.51 9.11 1.00
C GLY A 261 -16.84 9.13 2.37
N GLN A 262 -16.57 7.97 2.97
CA GLN A 262 -15.84 7.86 4.23
C GLN A 262 -14.39 8.31 4.09
N VAL A 263 -13.69 7.91 3.02
CA VAL A 263 -12.35 8.39 2.70
C VAL A 263 -12.34 9.92 2.54
N ARG A 264 -13.33 10.50 1.85
CA ARG A 264 -13.46 11.96 1.71
C ARG A 264 -13.63 12.67 3.05
N ARG A 265 -14.57 12.21 3.88
CA ARG A 265 -14.80 12.76 5.23
C ARG A 265 -13.57 12.63 6.13
N ALA A 266 -12.76 11.62 5.91
CA ALA A 266 -11.54 11.37 6.68
C ALA A 266 -10.30 12.05 6.09
N GLY A 267 -10.44 13.00 5.15
CA GLY A 267 -9.37 13.85 4.62
C GLY A 267 -8.66 13.33 3.36
N GLY A 268 -9.22 12.32 2.68
CA GLY A 268 -8.76 11.87 1.37
C GLY A 268 -9.46 12.62 0.23
N THR A 269 -8.77 12.87 -0.87
CA THR A 269 -9.36 13.50 -2.05
C THR A 269 -9.09 12.61 -3.26
N TRP A 270 -10.11 11.91 -3.74
CA TRP A 270 -10.04 11.16 -4.99
C TRP A 270 -9.79 12.10 -6.16
N ARG A 271 -8.87 11.73 -7.05
CA ARG A 271 -8.73 12.39 -8.34
C ARG A 271 -10.00 12.12 -9.16
N SER A 272 -10.67 13.18 -9.59
CA SER A 272 -11.73 13.05 -10.59
C SER A 272 -11.11 12.65 -11.92
N ALA A 273 -11.75 11.72 -12.62
CA ALA A 273 -11.41 11.37 -14.00
C ALA A 273 -11.57 12.59 -14.90
#